data_AF-A0A6N2LDF6-F1
#
_entry.id   AF-A0A6N2LDF6-F1
#
_cell.length_a   1.000
_cell.length_b   1.000
_cell.length_c   1.000
_cell.angle_alpha   90.00
_cell.angle_beta   90.00
_cell.angle_gamma   90.00
#
_symmetry.space_group_name_H-M   'P 1'
#
loop_
_entity.id
_entity.type
_entity.pdbx_description
1 polymer ?
#
loop_
_entity_poly.entity_id
_entity_poly.type
_entity_poly.pdbx_seq_one_letter_code
_entity_poly.pdbx_strand_id
1 'polypeptide(L)'
;MTSISSRDAVEIFAYLNSTKNPVATILPTTMVSQYKPAPTIAYFSSRGPSSISRNILKAKPPDIAAPGSNIIAAWTAYNGEATDKSKEIPKFKIMSGTSVACPHVSGLAAEIKSRYPSWSPSAVKSAIMTTGEASQINNMKGPLTAELGAIATAYDYGAGEISTNRASQPGLVYETTAIDYLNFLCYHGYNKSTIKVISKKVPAGFALSKGIKSRSDIQYQLSVNSSFQPHWKTHKESYDETTIAYNSPPCLTQKAIRKTEFAL
;
A
#
# COMPACT_ATOMS: atom_id res chain seq x y z
N MET A 1 -25.57 8.82 -4.21
CA MET A 1 -25.58 9.80 -3.10
C MET A 1 -24.75 10.98 -3.54
N THR A 2 -25.28 12.20 -3.48
CA THR A 2 -24.56 13.43 -3.82
C THR A 2 -23.91 13.96 -2.54
N SER A 3 -22.61 14.23 -2.56
CA SER A 3 -21.87 14.85 -1.46
C SER A 3 -21.43 16.25 -1.86
N ILE A 4 -21.41 17.18 -0.91
CA ILE A 4 -21.11 18.60 -1.13
C ILE A 4 -19.89 18.95 -0.28
N SER A 5 -18.93 19.66 -0.84
CA SER A 5 -17.75 20.09 -0.09
C SER A 5 -18.11 21.15 0.96
N SER A 6 -17.34 21.28 2.03
CA SER A 6 -17.59 22.32 3.04
C SER A 6 -17.53 23.74 2.45
N ARG A 7 -16.75 23.93 1.38
CA ARG A 7 -16.65 25.22 0.68
C ARG A 7 -17.95 25.53 -0.05
N ASP A 8 -18.44 24.59 -0.87
CA ASP A 8 -19.65 24.80 -1.67
C ASP A 8 -20.90 24.87 -0.77
N ALA A 9 -20.87 24.18 0.38
CA ALA A 9 -21.95 24.25 1.37
C ALA A 9 -22.17 25.68 1.87
N VAL A 10 -21.11 26.48 2.06
CA VAL A 10 -21.24 27.90 2.48
C VAL A 10 -21.99 28.72 1.43
N GLU A 11 -21.68 28.52 0.15
CA GLU A 11 -22.36 29.21 -0.96
C GLU A 11 -23.83 28.80 -1.05
N ILE A 12 -24.13 27.51 -0.85
CA ILE A 12 -25.50 27.00 -0.82
C ILE A 12 -26.29 27.60 0.36
N PHE A 13 -25.70 27.69 1.55
CA PHE A 13 -26.36 28.32 2.70
C PHE A 13 -26.60 29.82 2.48
N ALA A 14 -25.67 30.52 1.83
CA ALA A 14 -25.87 31.91 1.44
C ALA A 14 -27.03 32.05 0.43
N TYR A 15 -27.11 31.15 -0.56
CA TYR A 15 -28.22 31.10 -1.52
C TYR A 15 -29.58 30.86 -0.82
N LEU A 16 -29.65 29.89 0.10
CA LEU A 16 -30.86 29.59 0.88
C LEU A 16 -31.38 30.80 1.66
N ASN A 17 -30.48 31.66 2.16
CA ASN A 17 -30.85 32.86 2.91
C ASN A 17 -31.17 34.08 2.02
N SER A 18 -30.85 34.03 0.72
CA SER A 18 -31.02 35.17 -0.19
C SER A 18 -32.42 35.25 -0.82
N THR A 19 -33.20 34.17 -0.79
CA THR A 19 -34.55 34.10 -1.37
C THR A 19 -35.51 33.34 -0.47
N LYS A 20 -36.79 33.71 -0.48
CA LYS A 20 -37.84 33.00 0.26
C LYS A 20 -38.21 31.65 -0.37
N ASN A 21 -37.88 31.44 -1.65
CA ASN A 21 -38.24 30.25 -2.42
C ASN A 21 -37.01 29.66 -3.14
N PRO A 22 -36.04 29.08 -2.43
CA PRO A 22 -34.86 28.49 -3.05
C PRO A 22 -35.22 27.20 -3.80
N VAL A 23 -34.73 27.07 -5.04
CA VAL A 23 -34.91 25.88 -5.88
C VAL A 23 -33.57 25.51 -6.52
N ALA A 24 -33.21 24.23 -6.46
CA ALA A 24 -32.00 23.71 -7.09
C ALA A 24 -32.32 22.41 -7.85
N THR A 25 -31.52 22.11 -8.87
CA THR A 25 -31.63 20.87 -9.66
C THR A 25 -30.35 20.06 -9.50
N ILE A 26 -30.50 18.77 -9.18
CA ILE A 26 -29.38 17.83 -9.14
C ILE A 26 -29.28 17.17 -10.52
N LEU A 27 -28.18 17.42 -11.22
CA LEU A 27 -27.91 16.84 -12.53
C LEU A 27 -27.36 15.40 -12.42
N PRO A 28 -27.48 14.59 -13.48
CA PRO A 28 -26.84 13.28 -13.55
C PRO A 28 -25.33 13.35 -13.32
N THR A 29 -24.77 12.31 -12.68
CA THR A 29 -23.33 12.22 -12.45
C THR A 29 -22.56 12.17 -13.77
N THR A 30 -21.51 12.99 -13.86
CA THR A 30 -20.58 13.01 -15.00
C THR A 30 -19.19 12.58 -14.57
N MET A 31 -18.40 12.08 -15.53
CA MET A 31 -17.01 11.73 -15.29
C MET A 31 -16.15 12.99 -15.39
N VAL A 32 -15.30 13.21 -14.38
CA VAL A 32 -14.26 14.25 -14.43
C VAL A 32 -12.96 13.61 -14.91
N SER A 33 -12.57 13.87 -16.15
CA SER A 33 -11.28 13.42 -16.69
C SER A 33 -10.13 14.23 -16.13
N GLN A 34 -8.96 13.60 -15.96
CA GLN A 34 -7.72 14.27 -15.51
C GLN A 34 -7.88 15.01 -14.17
N TYR A 35 -8.58 14.38 -13.21
CA TYR A 35 -8.74 14.92 -11.86
C TYR A 35 -7.38 15.27 -11.23
N LYS A 36 -7.30 16.43 -10.57
CA LYS A 36 -6.09 16.95 -9.94
C LYS A 36 -6.40 17.42 -8.51
N PRO A 37 -5.56 17.09 -7.52
CA PRO A 37 -4.42 16.17 -7.61
C PRO A 37 -4.87 14.70 -7.71
N ALA A 38 -4.12 13.87 -8.44
CA ALA A 38 -4.27 12.40 -8.43
C ALA A 38 -2.91 11.69 -8.61
N PRO A 39 -2.65 10.55 -7.93
CA PRO A 39 -3.51 9.94 -6.92
C PRO A 39 -3.51 10.74 -5.61
N THR A 40 -4.51 10.48 -4.77
CA THR A 40 -4.59 10.91 -3.38
C THR A 40 -4.96 9.72 -2.51
N ILE A 41 -4.59 9.78 -1.23
CA ILE A 41 -4.93 8.71 -0.28
C ILE A 41 -6.34 8.96 0.25
N ALA A 42 -7.23 8.03 -0.07
CA ALA A 42 -8.63 8.09 0.31
C ALA A 42 -8.80 8.21 1.83
N TYR A 43 -9.80 8.99 2.27
CA TYR A 43 -10.01 9.25 3.70
C TYR A 43 -10.19 7.95 4.52
N PHE A 44 -10.83 6.94 3.93
CA PHE A 44 -11.12 5.64 4.54
C PHE A 44 -9.92 4.67 4.57
N SER A 45 -8.81 4.98 3.88
CA SER A 45 -7.64 4.11 3.88
C SER A 45 -7.05 4.05 5.30
N SER A 46 -6.79 2.83 5.78
CA SER A 46 -6.14 2.64 7.08
C SER A 46 -4.69 3.08 7.02
N ARG A 47 -4.23 3.71 8.11
CA ARG A 47 -2.90 4.32 8.22
C ARG A 47 -2.06 3.57 9.25
N GLY A 48 -0.75 3.51 9.01
CA GLY A 48 0.20 3.06 10.00
C GLY A 48 0.64 4.19 10.95
N PRO A 49 1.39 3.86 12.01
CA PRO A 49 1.40 2.57 12.69
C PRO A 49 0.15 2.42 13.59
N SER A 50 -0.42 1.21 13.69
CA SER A 50 -1.54 0.96 14.60
C SER A 50 -1.13 1.09 16.07
N SER A 51 -1.87 1.91 16.84
CA SER A 51 -1.64 2.16 18.27
C SER A 51 -2.16 1.06 19.20
N ILE A 52 -3.01 0.15 18.71
CA ILE A 52 -3.78 -0.79 19.54
C ILE A 52 -3.02 -2.10 19.82
N SER A 53 -1.96 -2.40 19.09
CA SER A 53 -1.09 -3.55 19.41
C SER A 53 0.36 -3.30 19.03
N ARG A 54 1.25 -3.28 20.03
CA ARG A 54 2.71 -3.34 19.85
C ARG A 54 3.21 -4.67 19.25
N ASN A 55 2.30 -5.58 18.88
CA ASN A 55 2.57 -6.77 18.10
C ASN A 55 2.57 -6.42 16.60
N ILE A 56 3.71 -6.67 15.95
CA ILE A 56 4.16 -6.03 14.70
C ILE A 56 3.27 -6.31 13.48
N LEU A 57 2.49 -7.39 13.48
CA LEU A 57 1.64 -7.74 12.35
C LEU A 57 0.51 -6.72 12.08
N LYS A 58 0.14 -5.89 13.07
CA LYS A 58 -0.84 -4.80 12.89
C LYS A 58 -0.24 -3.40 12.97
N ALA A 59 0.99 -3.26 13.46
CA ALA A 59 1.70 -1.98 13.54
C ALA A 59 2.29 -1.53 12.19
N LYS A 60 2.14 -2.34 11.14
CA LYS A 60 2.79 -2.12 9.86
C LYS A 60 2.05 -1.06 9.03
N PRO A 61 2.76 -0.05 8.48
CA PRO A 61 2.19 0.77 7.40
C PRO A 61 1.74 -0.11 6.23
N PRO A 62 0.86 0.39 5.34
CA PRO A 62 0.61 -0.27 4.08
C PRO A 62 1.93 -0.45 3.32
N ASP A 63 2.03 -1.51 2.52
CA ASP A 63 3.23 -1.77 1.72
C ASP A 63 3.24 -0.93 0.43
N ILE A 64 2.08 -0.75 -0.20
CA ILE A 64 1.91 -0.03 -1.46
C ILE A 64 0.47 0.48 -1.58
N ALA A 65 0.28 1.63 -2.24
CA ALA A 65 -1.02 2.15 -2.63
C ALA A 65 -1.42 1.68 -4.05
N ALA A 66 -2.72 1.52 -4.28
CA ALA A 66 -3.26 1.20 -5.60
C ALA A 66 -4.65 1.83 -5.77
N PRO A 67 -5.14 1.95 -7.02
CA PRO A 67 -6.47 2.51 -7.30
C PRO A 67 -7.57 1.76 -6.54
N GLY A 68 -8.30 2.48 -5.69
CA GLY A 68 -9.34 1.91 -4.84
C GLY A 68 -10.57 2.80 -4.64
N SER A 69 -10.65 3.95 -5.31
CA SER A 69 -11.77 4.88 -5.21
C SER A 69 -12.50 4.96 -6.54
N ASN A 70 -13.83 4.83 -6.50
CA ASN A 70 -14.72 4.92 -7.66
C ASN A 70 -14.33 3.97 -8.81
N ILE A 71 -13.94 2.75 -8.46
CA ILE A 71 -13.58 1.71 -9.43
C ILE A 71 -14.85 1.02 -9.92
N ILE A 72 -14.98 0.89 -11.24
CA ILE A 72 -16.04 0.11 -11.88
C ILE A 72 -15.63 -1.36 -11.98
N ALA A 73 -16.48 -2.26 -11.51
CA ALA A 73 -16.26 -3.69 -11.59
C ALA A 73 -17.57 -4.43 -11.86
N ALA A 74 -17.46 -5.67 -12.36
CA ALA A 74 -18.60 -6.54 -12.57
C ALA A 74 -19.36 -6.76 -11.25
N TRP A 75 -20.69 -6.72 -11.31
CA TRP A 75 -21.55 -6.87 -10.15
C TRP A 75 -22.65 -7.87 -10.44
N THR A 76 -22.95 -8.67 -9.42
CA THR A 76 -24.15 -9.51 -9.39
C THR A 76 -24.90 -9.12 -8.13
N ALA A 77 -26.23 -9.03 -8.21
CA ALA A 77 -27.00 -8.68 -7.02
C ALA A 77 -26.81 -9.75 -5.96
N TYR A 78 -26.42 -9.31 -4.77
CA TYR A 78 -26.56 -10.13 -3.59
C TYR A 78 -28.01 -10.05 -3.10
N ASN A 79 -28.54 -11.17 -2.59
CA ASN A 79 -29.90 -11.26 -2.07
C ASN A 79 -30.18 -10.09 -1.10
N GLY A 80 -31.05 -9.15 -1.51
CA GLY A 80 -31.43 -7.97 -0.71
C GLY A 80 -31.15 -6.60 -1.35
N GLU A 81 -30.31 -6.49 -2.40
CA GLU A 81 -30.06 -5.20 -3.10
C GLU A 81 -31.10 -4.86 -4.18
N ALA A 82 -31.99 -5.80 -4.51
CA ALA A 82 -33.18 -5.51 -5.32
C ALA A 82 -34.19 -4.74 -4.46
N THR A 83 -33.89 -3.49 -4.15
CA THR A 83 -34.79 -2.57 -3.42
C THR A 83 -36.07 -2.26 -4.21
N ASP A 84 -36.08 -2.63 -5.50
CA ASP A 84 -37.20 -2.49 -6.40
C ASP A 84 -37.21 -3.68 -7.35
N LYS A 85 -38.22 -4.57 -7.25
CA LYS A 85 -38.37 -5.75 -8.15
C LYS A 85 -38.50 -5.36 -9.64
N SER A 86 -38.69 -4.06 -9.91
CA SER A 86 -38.85 -3.48 -11.24
C SER A 86 -37.53 -3.04 -11.90
N LYS A 87 -36.42 -2.96 -11.17
CA LYS A 87 -35.14 -2.46 -11.70
C LYS A 87 -34.21 -3.59 -12.05
N GLU A 88 -33.76 -3.59 -13.31
CA GLU A 88 -32.70 -4.50 -13.77
C GLU A 88 -31.44 -4.27 -12.91
N ILE A 89 -30.85 -5.38 -12.46
CA ILE A 89 -29.61 -5.34 -11.68
C ILE A 89 -28.49 -4.89 -12.62
N PRO A 90 -27.74 -3.81 -12.28
CA PRO A 90 -26.67 -3.36 -13.14
C PRO A 90 -25.56 -4.41 -13.18
N LYS A 91 -25.08 -4.72 -14.38
CA LYS A 91 -23.95 -5.67 -14.62
C LYS A 91 -22.63 -5.16 -14.04
N PHE A 92 -22.54 -3.86 -13.77
CA PHE A 92 -21.37 -3.20 -13.21
C PHE A 92 -21.76 -2.27 -12.08
N LYS A 93 -20.88 -2.14 -11.09
CA LYS A 93 -21.05 -1.24 -9.95
C LYS A 93 -19.77 -0.45 -9.74
N ILE A 94 -19.93 0.82 -9.38
CA ILE A 94 -18.83 1.68 -8.95
C ILE A 94 -18.71 1.53 -7.44
N MET A 95 -17.52 1.16 -6.97
CA MET A 95 -17.25 0.97 -5.54
C MET A 95 -15.92 1.61 -5.13
N SER A 96 -15.82 1.89 -3.84
CA SER A 96 -14.62 2.40 -3.20
C SER A 96 -14.25 1.53 -2.01
N GLY A 97 -12.96 1.27 -1.82
CA GLY A 97 -12.45 0.52 -0.69
C GLY A 97 -11.06 -0.06 -0.93
N THR A 98 -10.33 -0.33 0.15
CA THR A 98 -9.05 -1.05 0.09
C THR A 98 -9.23 -2.49 -0.42
N SER A 99 -10.40 -3.09 -0.21
CA SER A 99 -10.81 -4.36 -0.84
C SER A 99 -10.85 -4.29 -2.36
N VAL A 100 -11.04 -3.11 -2.94
CA VAL A 100 -11.03 -2.88 -4.40
C VAL A 100 -9.63 -2.49 -4.92
N ALA A 101 -8.79 -1.92 -4.06
CA ALA A 101 -7.36 -1.73 -4.35
C ALA A 101 -6.57 -3.05 -4.38
N CYS A 102 -6.86 -3.96 -3.44
CA CYS A 102 -6.19 -5.26 -3.32
C CYS A 102 -6.14 -6.10 -4.62
N PRO A 103 -7.22 -6.26 -5.40
CA PRO A 103 -7.17 -7.02 -6.65
C PRO A 103 -6.27 -6.37 -7.72
N HIS A 104 -6.08 -5.05 -7.74
CA HIS A 104 -5.12 -4.41 -8.65
C HIS A 104 -3.68 -4.85 -8.36
N VAL A 105 -3.29 -4.83 -7.09
CA VAL A 105 -1.96 -5.32 -6.65
C VAL A 105 -1.84 -6.82 -6.91
N SER A 106 -2.91 -7.59 -6.68
CA SER A 106 -2.92 -9.04 -6.91
C SER A 106 -2.76 -9.40 -8.38
N GLY A 107 -3.39 -8.63 -9.28
CA GLY A 107 -3.21 -8.77 -10.73
C GLY A 107 -1.77 -8.51 -11.16
N LEU A 108 -1.16 -7.43 -10.65
CA LEU A 108 0.25 -7.13 -10.91
C LEU A 108 1.18 -8.23 -10.36
N ALA A 109 0.93 -8.71 -9.15
CA ALA A 109 1.70 -9.80 -8.56
C ALA A 109 1.59 -11.09 -9.39
N ALA A 110 0.41 -11.40 -9.93
CA ALA A 110 0.21 -12.54 -10.82
C ALA A 110 0.95 -12.37 -12.15
N GLU A 111 0.94 -11.17 -12.75
CA GLU A 111 1.70 -10.87 -13.97
C GLU A 111 3.20 -11.09 -13.75
N ILE A 112 3.76 -10.49 -12.69
CA ILE A 112 5.17 -10.64 -12.32
C ILE A 112 5.50 -12.12 -12.09
N LYS A 113 4.65 -12.85 -11.36
CA LYS A 113 4.85 -14.28 -11.12
C LYS A 113 4.77 -15.13 -12.39
N SER A 114 3.94 -14.74 -13.35
CA SER A 114 3.87 -15.37 -14.67
C SER A 114 5.16 -15.16 -15.47
N ARG A 115 5.78 -13.98 -15.37
CA ARG A 115 7.04 -13.66 -16.05
C ARG A 115 8.26 -14.27 -15.35
N TYR A 116 8.21 -14.35 -14.02
CA TYR A 116 9.27 -14.89 -13.18
C TYR A 116 8.77 -16.06 -12.31
N PRO A 117 8.51 -17.25 -12.90
CA PRO A 117 7.89 -18.37 -12.19
C PRO A 117 8.70 -18.87 -10.99
N SER A 118 10.01 -18.69 -10.97
CA SER A 118 10.89 -19.09 -9.86
C SER A 118 10.90 -18.11 -8.69
N TRP A 119 10.44 -16.87 -8.87
CA TRP A 119 10.54 -15.85 -7.82
C TRP A 119 9.71 -16.19 -6.59
N SER A 120 10.29 -15.99 -5.41
CA SER A 120 9.57 -16.09 -4.15
C SER A 120 8.49 -15.00 -4.03
N PRO A 121 7.47 -15.20 -3.16
CA PRO A 121 6.50 -14.16 -2.85
C PRO A 121 7.15 -12.85 -2.36
N SER A 122 8.26 -12.95 -1.63
CA SER A 122 9.05 -11.79 -1.20
C SER A 122 9.73 -11.06 -2.35
N ALA A 123 10.26 -11.78 -3.35
CA ALA A 123 10.85 -11.16 -4.53
C ALA A 123 9.80 -10.41 -5.36
N VAL A 124 8.62 -11.02 -5.57
CA VAL A 124 7.49 -10.36 -6.26
C VAL A 124 7.05 -9.11 -5.50
N LYS A 125 6.89 -9.22 -4.18
CA LYS A 125 6.54 -8.08 -3.33
C LYS A 125 7.60 -6.97 -3.42
N SER A 126 8.87 -7.32 -3.31
CA SER A 126 9.98 -6.38 -3.38
C SER A 126 9.97 -5.62 -4.70
N ALA A 127 9.79 -6.31 -5.83
CA ALA A 127 9.70 -5.68 -7.14
C ALA A 127 8.58 -4.63 -7.24
N ILE A 128 7.41 -4.93 -6.68
CA ILE A 128 6.26 -3.99 -6.65
C ILE A 128 6.59 -2.77 -5.78
N MET A 129 7.23 -2.98 -4.63
CA MET A 129 7.50 -1.91 -3.67
C MET A 129 8.62 -0.98 -4.14
N THR A 130 9.78 -1.52 -4.52
CA THR A 130 10.95 -0.72 -4.93
C THR A 130 10.65 0.13 -6.17
N THR A 131 9.77 -0.35 -7.04
CA THR A 131 9.36 0.40 -8.24
C THR A 131 8.23 1.39 -7.98
N GLY A 132 7.44 1.18 -6.91
CA GLY A 132 6.43 2.11 -6.42
C GLY A 132 7.00 3.38 -5.79
N GLU A 133 8.23 3.35 -5.27
CA GLU A 133 8.95 4.53 -4.75
C GLU A 133 9.06 5.65 -5.79
N ALA A 134 9.20 5.27 -7.06
CA ALA A 134 9.26 6.23 -8.15
C ALA A 134 7.87 6.83 -8.52
N SER A 135 6.82 6.53 -7.75
CA SER A 135 5.44 7.01 -7.88
C SER A 135 4.94 7.69 -6.58
N GLN A 136 5.82 8.38 -5.85
CA GLN A 136 5.50 9.16 -4.64
C GLN A 136 5.06 10.61 -4.94
N ILE A 137 4.65 10.89 -6.17
CA ILE A 137 4.19 12.21 -6.61
C ILE A 137 2.82 12.11 -7.27
N ASN A 138 2.04 13.16 -7.16
CA ASN A 138 0.79 13.28 -7.90
C ASN A 138 1.03 13.78 -9.34
N ASN A 139 -0.02 13.79 -10.14
CA ASN A 139 -0.04 14.29 -11.52
C ASN A 139 0.17 15.81 -11.66
N MET A 140 0.33 16.53 -10.55
CA MET A 140 0.78 17.92 -10.50
C MET A 140 2.28 18.04 -10.16
N LYS A 141 3.01 16.91 -10.09
CA LYS A 141 4.42 16.83 -9.68
C LYS A 141 4.67 17.29 -8.23
N GLY A 142 3.62 17.36 -7.41
CA GLY A 142 3.71 17.62 -5.98
C GLY A 142 3.72 16.32 -5.16
N PRO A 143 3.93 16.41 -3.84
CA PRO A 143 3.84 15.25 -2.96
C PRO A 143 2.43 14.65 -3.01
N LEU A 144 2.33 13.35 -2.71
CA LEU A 144 1.05 12.72 -2.47
C LEU A 144 0.36 13.37 -1.26
N THR A 145 -0.96 13.50 -1.35
CA THR A 145 -1.77 14.05 -0.27
C THR A 145 -2.86 13.06 0.12
N ALA A 146 -3.30 13.13 1.36
CA ALA A 146 -4.61 12.61 1.73
C ALA A 146 -5.70 13.40 1.00
N GLU A 147 -6.87 12.80 0.83
CA GLU A 147 -8.03 13.41 0.18
C GLU A 147 -8.44 14.77 0.79
N LEU A 148 -8.19 14.95 2.09
CA LEU A 148 -8.43 16.20 2.83
C LEU A 148 -7.30 17.24 2.70
N GLY A 149 -6.29 16.98 1.86
CA GLY A 149 -5.23 17.93 1.53
C GLY A 149 -3.95 17.86 2.38
N ALA A 150 -3.94 17.09 3.47
CA ALA A 150 -2.72 16.86 4.25
C ALA A 150 -1.66 16.13 3.43
N ILE A 151 -0.38 16.47 3.58
CA ILE A 151 0.72 15.76 2.93
C ILE A 151 0.73 14.31 3.46
N ALA A 152 0.68 13.35 2.54
CA ALA A 152 0.71 11.94 2.87
C ALA A 152 2.16 11.49 3.14
N THR A 153 2.28 10.49 3.99
CA THR A 153 3.57 9.90 4.39
C THR A 153 3.64 8.44 3.97
N ALA A 154 4.80 7.81 4.18
CA ALA A 154 4.94 6.35 4.00
C ALA A 154 3.95 5.55 4.86
N TYR A 155 3.39 6.12 5.94
CA TYR A 155 2.34 5.49 6.72
C TYR A 155 0.97 5.46 6.04
N ASP A 156 0.78 6.28 5.00
CA ASP A 156 -0.45 6.39 4.23
C ASP A 156 -0.40 5.53 2.95
N TYR A 157 0.75 5.49 2.27
CA TYR A 157 0.89 4.87 0.95
C TYR A 157 2.00 3.82 0.84
N GLY A 158 2.75 3.56 1.90
CA GLY A 158 3.87 2.64 1.86
C GLY A 158 4.96 3.13 0.92
N ALA A 159 5.30 2.32 -0.09
CA ALA A 159 6.35 2.69 -1.04
C ALA A 159 5.88 3.77 -2.02
N GLY A 160 4.58 3.91 -2.27
CA GLY A 160 4.01 4.83 -3.26
C GLY A 160 2.82 4.19 -3.96
N GLU A 161 2.44 4.69 -5.13
CA GLU A 161 1.45 4.02 -5.99
C GLU A 161 2.09 2.89 -6.82
N ILE A 162 1.37 1.79 -7.02
CA ILE A 162 1.81 0.69 -7.90
C ILE A 162 2.21 1.20 -9.30
N SER A 163 3.27 0.62 -9.87
CA SER A 163 3.68 0.84 -11.26
C SER A 163 3.78 -0.49 -11.99
N THR A 164 2.90 -0.74 -12.96
CA THR A 164 2.87 -2.00 -13.72
C THR A 164 4.13 -2.17 -14.58
N ASN A 165 4.49 -1.13 -15.34
CA ASN A 165 5.62 -1.17 -16.27
C ASN A 165 6.97 -1.28 -15.56
N ARG A 166 7.15 -0.62 -14.40
CA ARG A 166 8.43 -0.64 -13.68
C ARG A 166 8.60 -1.93 -12.87
N ALA A 167 7.53 -2.42 -12.22
CA ALA A 167 7.59 -3.67 -11.44
C ALA A 167 7.93 -4.90 -12.29
N SER A 168 7.67 -4.81 -13.60
CA SER A 168 8.04 -5.79 -14.61
C SER A 168 9.55 -5.95 -14.82
N GLN A 169 10.36 -4.94 -14.49
CA GLN A 169 11.83 -4.93 -14.63
C GLN A 169 12.45 -4.14 -13.46
N PRO A 170 12.39 -4.68 -12.22
CA PRO A 170 12.78 -3.95 -11.02
C PRO A 170 14.31 -3.78 -10.89
N GLY A 171 15.10 -4.50 -11.69
CA GLY A 171 16.56 -4.57 -11.61
C GLY A 171 17.04 -5.40 -10.43
N LEU A 172 16.72 -4.96 -9.21
CA LEU A 172 17.03 -5.63 -7.95
C LEU A 172 15.78 -5.99 -7.17
N VAL A 173 15.86 -7.10 -6.44
CA VAL A 173 14.84 -7.52 -5.49
C VAL A 173 15.48 -7.96 -4.17
N TYR A 174 14.77 -7.66 -3.08
CA TYR A 174 15.09 -8.08 -1.72
C TYR A 174 14.34 -9.37 -1.41
N GLU A 175 15.08 -10.48 -1.37
CA GLU A 175 14.51 -11.80 -1.15
C GLU A 175 14.59 -12.22 0.31
N THR A 176 13.51 -12.81 0.83
CA THR A 176 13.46 -13.39 2.18
C THR A 176 12.97 -14.83 2.11
N THR A 177 13.51 -15.67 2.98
CA THR A 177 13.15 -17.09 3.06
C THR A 177 12.10 -17.32 4.13
N ALA A 178 11.44 -18.50 4.08
CA ALA A 178 10.55 -18.92 5.16
C ALA A 178 11.28 -18.99 6.52
N ILE A 179 12.58 -19.30 6.52
CA ILE A 179 13.41 -19.36 7.74
C ILE A 179 13.58 -17.96 8.32
N ASP A 180 13.73 -16.92 7.49
CA ASP A 180 13.83 -15.54 7.96
C ASP A 180 12.56 -15.09 8.69
N TYR A 181 11.39 -15.47 8.18
CA TYR A 181 10.11 -15.24 8.87
C TYR A 181 9.97 -16.03 10.18
N LEU A 182 10.45 -17.28 10.22
CA LEU A 182 10.45 -18.05 11.46
C LEU A 182 11.40 -17.43 12.49
N ASN A 183 12.59 -17.02 12.08
CA ASN A 183 13.55 -16.31 12.94
C ASN A 183 12.98 -15.00 13.47
N PHE A 184 12.26 -14.25 12.63
CA PHE A 184 11.53 -13.05 13.04
C PHE A 184 10.50 -13.36 14.14
N LEU A 185 9.68 -14.40 13.98
CA LEU A 185 8.73 -14.81 15.02
C LEU A 185 9.45 -15.23 16.31
N CYS A 186 10.56 -15.98 16.21
CA CYS A 186 11.36 -16.39 17.38
C CYS A 186 11.91 -15.18 18.14
N TYR A 187 12.44 -14.20 17.41
CA TYR A 187 12.97 -12.96 17.97
C TYR A 187 11.89 -12.16 18.74
N HIS A 188 10.65 -12.17 18.24
CA HIS A 188 9.51 -11.55 18.94
C HIS A 188 8.94 -12.37 20.10
N GLY A 189 9.64 -13.42 20.53
CA GLY A 189 9.27 -14.21 21.70
C GLY A 189 8.19 -15.25 21.42
N TYR A 190 7.84 -15.50 20.16
CA TYR A 190 6.94 -16.60 19.83
C TYR A 190 7.65 -17.94 20.08
N ASN A 191 7.02 -18.79 20.88
CA ASN A 191 7.53 -20.13 21.18
C ASN A 191 7.24 -21.11 20.01
N LYS A 192 7.86 -22.30 20.06
CA LYS A 192 7.68 -23.31 18.99
C LYS A 192 6.22 -23.75 18.82
N SER A 193 5.44 -23.85 19.90
CA SER A 193 4.04 -24.28 19.81
C SER A 193 3.18 -23.26 19.07
N THR A 194 3.31 -21.97 19.38
CA THR A 194 2.61 -20.89 18.66
C THR A 194 3.08 -20.78 17.22
N ILE A 195 4.39 -20.90 16.97
CA ILE A 195 4.93 -20.88 15.60
C ILE A 195 4.37 -22.03 14.75
N LYS A 196 4.19 -23.24 15.32
CA LYS A 196 3.58 -24.37 14.61
C LYS A 196 2.10 -24.15 14.26
N VAL A 197 1.40 -23.32 15.04
CA VAL A 197 0.02 -22.91 14.72
C VAL A 197 0.01 -21.91 13.56
N ILE A 198 0.98 -20.98 13.53
CA ILE A 198 1.10 -19.94 12.50
C ILE A 198 1.63 -20.51 11.18
N SER A 199 2.64 -21.38 11.23
CA SER A 199 3.32 -21.97 10.08
C SER A 199 3.27 -23.49 10.13
N LYS A 200 2.60 -24.09 9.14
CA LYS A 200 2.55 -25.55 8.97
C LYS A 200 3.86 -26.15 8.42
N LYS A 201 4.78 -25.31 7.90
CA LYS A 201 6.03 -25.72 7.26
C LYS A 201 7.24 -25.26 8.08
N VAL A 202 7.38 -25.78 9.29
CA VAL A 202 8.59 -25.58 10.10
C VAL A 202 9.59 -26.69 9.76
N PRO A 203 10.82 -26.39 9.29
CA PRO A 203 11.81 -27.41 8.95
C PRO A 203 12.12 -28.35 10.11
N ALA A 204 12.32 -29.63 9.81
CA ALA A 204 12.77 -30.61 10.80
C ALA A 204 14.14 -30.18 11.34
N GLY A 205 14.28 -30.10 12.67
CA GLY A 205 15.51 -29.61 13.30
C GLY A 205 15.61 -28.08 13.47
N PHE A 206 14.57 -27.31 13.14
CA PHE A 206 14.55 -25.87 13.43
C PHE A 206 14.73 -25.61 14.94
N ALA A 207 15.92 -25.14 15.29
CA ALA A 207 16.24 -24.67 16.63
C ALA A 207 15.80 -23.22 16.74
N LEU A 208 15.19 -22.85 17.88
CA LEU A 208 15.00 -21.44 18.20
C LEU A 208 16.40 -20.87 18.44
N SER A 209 17.04 -20.32 17.42
CA SER A 209 18.28 -19.59 17.64
C SER A 209 17.90 -18.32 18.39
N LYS A 210 18.28 -18.25 19.67
CA LYS A 210 18.44 -16.96 20.37
C LYS A 210 19.67 -16.21 19.83
N GLY A 211 20.48 -16.87 18.98
CA GLY A 211 21.68 -16.34 18.35
C GLY A 211 21.42 -15.76 16.94
N ILE A 212 21.34 -14.43 16.90
CA ILE A 212 21.92 -13.49 15.92
C ILE A 212 21.51 -13.63 14.43
N LYS A 213 20.62 -12.73 13.99
CA LYS A 213 20.98 -11.59 13.11
C LYS A 213 20.61 -10.32 13.89
N SER A 214 21.34 -9.22 13.73
CA SER A 214 21.04 -7.98 14.45
C SER A 214 19.57 -7.59 14.27
N ARG A 215 18.94 -7.04 15.32
CA ARG A 215 17.61 -6.43 15.27
C ARG A 215 17.44 -5.55 14.02
N SER A 216 18.52 -4.90 13.60
CA SER A 216 18.60 -4.05 12.42
C SER A 216 18.41 -4.83 11.11
N ASP A 217 18.96 -6.03 10.92
CA ASP A 217 19.06 -6.64 9.58
C ASP A 217 17.78 -7.36 9.16
N ILE A 218 17.15 -8.11 10.08
CA ILE A 218 15.84 -8.73 9.83
C ILE A 218 14.77 -7.65 9.76
N GLN A 219 14.84 -6.64 10.65
CA GLN A 219 13.93 -5.50 10.59
C GLN A 219 14.14 -4.73 9.30
N TYR A 220 15.37 -4.51 8.82
CA TYR A 220 15.69 -3.82 7.57
C TYR A 220 15.23 -4.61 6.35
N GLN A 221 15.51 -5.91 6.24
CA GLN A 221 14.99 -6.72 5.13
C GLN A 221 13.46 -6.77 5.11
N LEU A 222 12.81 -6.77 6.28
CA LEU A 222 11.35 -6.71 6.39
C LEU A 222 10.81 -5.26 6.27
N SER A 223 11.64 -4.24 6.52
CA SER A 223 11.28 -2.81 6.50
C SER A 223 11.57 -2.11 5.18
N VAL A 224 12.53 -2.59 4.42
CA VAL A 224 12.71 -2.32 3.00
C VAL A 224 11.60 -3.02 2.20
N ASN A 225 11.14 -4.18 2.69
CA ASN A 225 9.84 -4.79 2.32
C ASN A 225 8.63 -4.20 3.10
N SER A 226 8.81 -3.04 3.74
CA SER A 226 7.77 -2.25 4.40
C SER A 226 8.01 -0.73 4.40
N SER A 227 8.63 -0.15 3.37
CA SER A 227 8.76 1.30 3.16
C SER A 227 9.07 2.17 4.39
N PHE A 228 9.73 1.61 5.40
CA PHE A 228 9.93 2.29 6.69
C PHE A 228 11.38 2.71 6.76
N GLN A 229 11.60 3.99 6.49
CA GLN A 229 12.79 4.73 6.93
C GLN A 229 12.40 5.39 8.26
N PRO A 230 12.89 4.92 9.42
CA PRO A 230 12.63 5.62 10.67
C PRO A 230 13.27 7.01 10.64
N HIS A 231 12.52 8.05 11.00
CA HIS A 231 13.14 9.26 11.55
C HIS A 231 13.79 8.87 12.88
N TRP A 232 15.09 8.57 12.87
CA TRP A 232 15.87 8.43 14.08
C TRP A 232 16.72 9.70 14.28
N LYS A 233 16.57 10.31 15.47
CA LYS A 233 17.57 11.27 15.97
C LYS A 233 18.85 10.49 16.27
N THR A 234 19.97 10.91 15.68
CA THR A 234 21.36 10.62 16.07
C THR A 234 21.65 9.25 16.71
N HIS A 235 21.47 8.16 15.97
CA HIS A 235 22.08 6.85 16.23
C HIS A 235 22.62 6.28 14.92
N LYS A 236 23.95 6.20 14.76
CA LYS A 236 24.56 5.49 13.63
C LYS A 236 24.17 4.01 13.70
N GLU A 237 23.13 3.62 12.96
CA GLU A 237 22.82 2.22 12.67
C GLU A 237 23.45 1.85 11.32
N SER A 238 24.13 0.71 11.29
CA SER A 238 24.64 0.06 10.07
C SER A 238 23.77 -1.15 9.78
N TYR A 239 23.34 -1.31 8.53
CA TYR A 239 22.51 -2.43 8.09
C TYR A 239 23.30 -3.28 7.09
N ASP A 240 23.31 -4.60 7.25
CA ASP A 240 23.90 -5.52 6.28
C ASP A 240 22.85 -5.95 5.25
N GLU A 241 22.96 -5.44 4.02
CA GLU A 241 22.10 -5.78 2.87
C GLU A 241 22.39 -7.20 2.36
N THR A 242 21.93 -8.22 3.08
CA THR A 242 22.48 -9.57 2.90
C THR A 242 21.93 -10.41 1.73
N THR A 243 20.92 -9.93 0.97
CA THR A 243 20.46 -10.65 -0.24
C THR A 243 19.81 -9.73 -1.28
N ILE A 244 20.64 -9.08 -2.10
CA ILE A 244 20.21 -8.40 -3.32
C ILE A 244 20.37 -9.38 -4.49
N ALA A 245 19.26 -9.82 -5.09
CA ALA A 245 19.31 -10.69 -6.27
C ALA A 245 19.28 -9.84 -7.55
N TYR A 246 20.27 -10.04 -8.43
CA TYR A 246 20.36 -9.40 -9.74
C TYR A 246 19.53 -10.16 -10.78
N ASN A 247 18.65 -9.46 -11.49
CA ASN A 247 17.79 -10.06 -12.54
C ASN A 247 18.01 -9.47 -13.94
N SER A 248 19.11 -8.73 -14.17
CA SER A 248 19.48 -8.17 -15.48
C SER A 248 20.82 -8.77 -15.98
N PRO A 249 21.01 -8.98 -17.30
CA PRO A 249 22.28 -9.50 -17.87
C PRO A 249 23.48 -8.56 -17.60
N PRO A 250 24.74 -9.05 -17.63
CA PRO A 250 25.75 -8.66 -16.65
C PRO A 250 26.47 -7.33 -16.93
N CYS A 251 27.00 -6.75 -15.85
CA CYS A 251 27.81 -5.51 -15.74
C CYS A 251 27.02 -4.20 -15.56
N LEU A 252 26.19 -4.11 -14.52
CA LEU A 252 25.67 -2.81 -14.04
C LEU A 252 26.23 -2.51 -12.65
N THR A 253 26.93 -1.38 -12.54
CA THR A 253 27.35 -0.81 -11.26
C THR A 253 26.22 0.07 -10.72
N GLN A 254 25.74 -0.21 -9.52
CA GLN A 254 24.77 0.65 -8.85
C GLN A 254 25.45 1.53 -7.81
N LYS A 255 25.01 2.79 -7.72
CA LYS A 255 25.47 3.74 -6.71
C LYS A 255 24.30 4.07 -5.79
N ALA A 256 24.46 3.81 -4.50
CA ALA A 256 23.49 4.21 -3.50
C ALA A 256 23.38 5.74 -3.46
N ILE A 257 22.16 6.26 -3.58
CA ILE A 257 21.84 7.68 -3.41
C ILE A 257 21.06 7.81 -2.10
N ARG A 258 21.59 8.59 -1.14
CA ARG A 258 20.87 8.91 0.09
C ARG A 258 20.22 10.28 -0.07
N LYS A 259 18.91 10.38 0.13
CA LYS A 259 18.25 11.67 0.39
C LYS A 259 18.49 12.04 1.86
N THR A 260 19.33 13.02 2.10
CA THR A 260 19.44 13.67 3.42
C THR A 260 18.42 14.80 3.47
N GLU A 261 17.28 14.57 4.11
CA GLU A 261 16.42 15.67 4.55
C GLU A 261 17.07 16.30 5.78
N PHE A 262 17.69 17.47 5.58
CA PHE A 262 18.06 18.34 6.68
C PHE A 262 16.76 18.99 7.20
N ALA A 263 16.34 18.59 8.39
CA ALA A 263 15.37 19.36 9.15
C ALA A 263 16.04 20.68 9.56
N LEU A 264 15.50 21.81 9.07
CA LEU A 264 15.68 23.12 9.69
C LEU A 264 14.63 23.29 10.79
#